data_AF-A0A914VRT3-F1
#
_entry.id   AF-A0A914VRT3-F1
#
_cell.length_a   1.000
_cell.length_b   1.000
_cell.length_c   1.000
_cell.angle_alpha   90.00
_cell.angle_beta   90.00
_cell.angle_gamma   90.00
#
_symmetry.space_group_name_H-M   'P 1'
#
loop_
_entity.id
_entity.type
_entity.pdbx_description
1 polymer ?
#
loop_
_entity_poly.entity_id
_entity_poly.type
_entity_poly.pdbx_seq_one_letter_code
_entity_poly.pdbx_strand_id
1 'polypeptide(L)'
;MHLFIAPVINLKGAEKLLGTVREDQRVVTVSPEISLLEDTGPVCSYELTPEAAATDGDSVPFAVDVTDKQTGAAVVRVKDGSSLDCAVAVYRLRLKAVRCDDADAKSEGVSLEIAVKDTNDHAPEFDQPWYTVEVDEGG
;
A
#
# COMPACT_ATOMS: atom_id res chain seq x y z
N MET A 1 -26.83 11.67 -11.65
CA MET A 1 -25.55 12.40 -11.58
C MET A 1 -24.62 11.50 -10.79
N HIS A 2 -23.76 10.73 -11.45
CA HIS A 2 -22.81 9.86 -10.74
C HIS A 2 -21.74 10.77 -10.16
N LEU A 3 -21.68 10.90 -8.83
CA LEU A 3 -20.52 11.53 -8.22
C LEU A 3 -19.32 10.63 -8.51
N PHE A 4 -18.32 11.19 -9.18
CA PHE A 4 -17.02 10.56 -9.36
C PHE A 4 -16.25 10.74 -8.05
N ILE A 5 -16.63 9.96 -7.04
CA ILE A 5 -15.87 9.89 -5.81
C ILE A 5 -14.56 9.16 -6.09
N ALA A 6 -13.45 9.75 -5.65
CA ALA A 6 -12.16 9.10 -5.66
C ALA A 6 -12.21 7.88 -4.73
N PRO A 7 -11.56 6.76 -5.09
CA PRO A 7 -11.44 5.63 -4.17
C PRO A 7 -10.72 6.07 -2.90
N VAL A 8 -11.12 5.55 -1.73
CA VAL A 8 -10.47 5.88 -0.45
C VAL A 8 -9.92 4.61 0.15
N ILE A 9 -8.62 4.55 0.44
CA ILE A 9 -7.99 3.39 1.04
C ILE A 9 -8.35 3.35 2.53
N ASN A 10 -8.95 2.25 2.97
CA ASN A 10 -9.30 2.03 4.36
C ASN A 10 -8.07 1.52 5.12
N LEU A 11 -7.50 2.39 5.96
CA LEU A 11 -6.39 2.03 6.82
C LEU A 11 -6.82 1.29 8.09
N LYS A 12 -8.13 1.03 8.29
CA LYS A 12 -8.69 0.36 9.48
C LYS A 12 -8.19 0.96 10.81
N GLY A 13 -8.00 2.28 10.82
CA GLY A 13 -7.45 3.04 11.94
C GLY A 13 -5.94 3.24 11.89
N ALA A 14 -5.15 2.49 11.11
CA ALA A 14 -3.70 2.71 11.02
C ALA A 14 -3.34 4.06 10.37
N GLU A 15 -2.19 4.63 10.73
CA GLU A 15 -1.67 5.84 10.07
C GLU A 15 -1.03 5.53 8.70
N LYS A 16 -0.50 4.32 8.55
CA LYS A 16 0.22 3.85 7.36
C LYS A 16 0.11 2.35 7.20
N LEU A 17 0.34 1.88 5.98
CA LEU A 17 0.42 0.46 5.68
C LEU A 17 1.84 -0.03 5.95
N LEU A 18 1.99 -1.13 6.69
CA LEU A 18 3.28 -1.76 6.89
C LEU A 18 3.32 -3.11 6.18
N GLY A 19 4.18 -3.18 5.16
CA GLY A 19 4.54 -4.40 4.46
C GLY A 19 5.73 -5.09 5.10
N THR A 20 5.69 -6.41 5.18
CA THR A 20 6.87 -7.21 5.46
C THR A 20 7.03 -8.27 4.38
N VAL A 21 8.25 -8.40 3.89
CA VAL A 21 8.60 -9.38 2.85
C VAL A 21 9.89 -10.05 3.25
N ARG A 22 9.99 -11.36 3.07
CA ARG A 22 11.26 -12.07 3.21
C ARG A 22 11.97 -12.07 1.87
N GLU A 23 13.29 -12.06 1.87
CA GLU A 23 14.08 -12.15 0.63
C GLU A 23 13.77 -13.40 -0.20
N ASP A 24 13.39 -14.51 0.46
CA ASP A 24 13.00 -15.76 -0.19
C ASP A 24 11.56 -15.74 -0.72
N GLN A 25 10.77 -14.75 -0.29
CA GLN A 25 9.35 -14.61 -0.59
C GLN A 25 9.10 -13.52 -1.64
N ARG A 26 8.20 -13.84 -2.58
CA ARG A 26 7.75 -12.90 -3.61
C ARG A 26 6.44 -12.19 -3.26
N VAL A 27 5.84 -12.52 -2.13
CA VAL A 27 4.57 -11.94 -1.67
C VAL A 27 4.85 -11.11 -0.43
N VAL A 28 4.47 -9.84 -0.48
CA VAL A 28 4.60 -8.92 0.65
C VAL A 28 3.34 -9.05 1.51
N THR A 29 3.54 -9.31 2.79
CA THR A 29 2.45 -9.32 3.76
C THR A 29 2.23 -7.90 4.26
N VAL A 30 1.13 -7.27 3.83
CA VAL A 30 0.77 -5.90 4.23
C VAL A 30 -0.25 -5.97 5.36
N SER A 31 0.01 -5.25 6.44
CA SER A 31 -0.87 -5.09 7.57
C SER A 31 -1.05 -3.60 7.89
N PRO A 32 -2.29 -3.10 8.02
CA PRO A 32 -3.56 -3.78 7.73
C PRO A 32 -3.70 -4.14 6.23
N GLU A 33 -4.60 -5.06 5.91
CA GLU A 33 -4.84 -5.49 4.52
C GLU A 33 -5.31 -4.31 3.65
N ILE A 34 -4.82 -4.25 2.41
CA ILE A 34 -5.24 -3.20 1.46
C ILE A 34 -6.71 -3.44 1.14
N SER A 35 -7.54 -2.47 1.50
CA SER A 35 -8.98 -2.46 1.26
C SER A 35 -9.43 -1.02 1.07
N LEU A 36 -10.58 -0.81 0.45
CA LEU A 36 -11.19 0.50 0.28
C LEU A 36 -12.28 0.73 1.33
N LEU A 37 -12.60 2.02 1.53
CA LEU A 37 -13.78 2.42 2.26
C LEU A 37 -15.03 1.98 1.48
N GLU A 38 -16.08 1.58 2.21
CA GLU A 38 -17.34 1.13 1.62
C GLU A 38 -17.89 2.16 0.61
N ASP A 39 -18.45 1.65 -0.49
CA ASP A 39 -19.01 2.44 -1.61
C ASP A 39 -18.00 3.26 -2.44
N THR A 40 -16.69 3.21 -2.14
CA THR A 40 -15.68 3.96 -2.92
C THR A 40 -15.06 3.18 -4.10
N GLY A 41 -15.43 1.91 -4.28
CA GLY A 41 -15.04 1.08 -5.43
C GLY A 41 -15.80 1.42 -6.73
N PRO A 42 -15.46 0.80 -7.87
CA PRO A 42 -14.43 -0.23 -8.05
C PRO A 42 -13.05 0.33 -8.47
N VAL A 43 -11.98 -0.32 -8.00
CA VAL A 43 -10.59 -0.02 -8.35
C VAL A 43 -10.05 -1.07 -9.34
N CYS A 44 -9.27 -0.63 -10.31
CA CYS A 44 -8.66 -1.53 -11.30
C CYS A 44 -7.16 -1.71 -11.11
N SER A 45 -6.48 -0.70 -10.56
CA SER A 45 -5.04 -0.74 -10.36
C SER A 45 -4.65 0.10 -9.15
N TYR A 46 -3.45 -0.16 -8.64
CA TYR A 46 -2.81 0.68 -7.65
C TYR A 46 -1.47 1.17 -8.18
N GLU A 47 -1.17 2.42 -7.90
CA GLU A 47 0.07 3.08 -8.26
C GLU A 47 0.96 3.15 -7.02
N LEU A 48 2.19 2.65 -7.15
CA LEU A 48 3.23 2.77 -6.13
C LEU A 48 4.23 3.81 -6.58
N THR A 49 4.45 4.84 -5.76
CA THR A 49 5.42 5.90 -6.02
C THR A 49 6.43 5.95 -4.87
N PRO A 50 7.75 6.06 -5.10
CA PRO A 50 8.68 6.23 -4.00
C PRO A 50 8.41 7.56 -3.24
N GLU A 51 8.49 7.53 -1.90
CA GLU A 51 8.27 8.72 -1.08
C GLU A 51 9.48 9.65 -1.03
N ALA A 52 10.69 9.10 -1.22
CA ALA A 52 11.91 9.86 -1.42
C ALA A 52 12.23 9.97 -2.92
N ALA A 53 12.87 11.07 -3.34
CA ALA A 53 13.44 11.17 -4.68
C ALA A 53 14.51 10.08 -4.85
N ALA A 54 14.16 8.98 -5.50
CA ALA A 54 15.09 7.88 -5.70
C ALA A 54 16.21 8.38 -6.61
N THR A 55 17.40 8.55 -6.05
CA THR A 55 18.61 8.79 -6.83
C THR A 55 19.05 7.45 -7.40
N ASP A 56 18.91 7.33 -8.73
CA ASP A 56 19.38 6.26 -9.61
C ASP A 56 18.48 4.99 -9.68
N GLY A 57 17.86 4.75 -10.84
CA GLY A 57 17.18 3.48 -11.15
C GLY A 57 15.74 3.30 -10.65
N ASP A 58 15.00 4.41 -10.48
CA ASP A 58 13.59 4.57 -10.04
C ASP A 58 12.61 3.54 -10.66
N SER A 59 12.60 2.33 -10.12
CA SER A 59 11.60 1.32 -10.42
C SER A 59 11.32 0.57 -9.14
N VAL A 60 10.16 0.88 -8.56
CA VAL A 60 9.63 0.15 -7.41
C VAL A 60 9.60 -1.35 -7.77
N PRO A 61 10.36 -2.22 -7.07
CA PRO A 61 10.43 -3.65 -7.38
C PRO A 61 9.18 -4.40 -6.93
N PHE A 62 8.12 -3.68 -6.57
CA PHE A 62 6.86 -4.17 -6.09
C PHE A 62 5.74 -3.82 -7.07
N ALA A 63 4.80 -4.73 -7.22
CA ALA A 63 3.57 -4.56 -7.98
C ALA A 63 2.38 -4.92 -7.08
N VAL A 64 1.25 -4.27 -7.31
CA VAL A 64 0.03 -4.51 -6.53
C VAL A 64 -0.98 -5.19 -7.44
N ASP A 65 -1.43 -6.37 -7.02
CA ASP A 65 -2.40 -7.17 -7.76
C ASP A 65 -3.76 -7.07 -7.08
N VAL A 66 -4.73 -6.49 -7.79
CA VAL A 66 -6.09 -6.33 -7.28
C VAL A 66 -6.79 -7.68 -7.27
N THR A 67 -7.08 -8.20 -6.09
CA THR A 67 -7.79 -9.47 -5.88
C THR A 67 -9.29 -9.27 -5.97
N ASP A 68 -9.81 -8.15 -5.44
CA ASP A 68 -11.22 -7.79 -5.55
C ASP A 68 -11.37 -6.31 -5.91
N LYS A 69 -12.07 -6.04 -7.02
CA LYS A 69 -12.21 -4.68 -7.54
C LYS A 69 -13.23 -3.86 -6.75
N GLN A 70 -14.24 -4.49 -6.15
CA GLN A 70 -15.33 -3.77 -5.50
C GLN A 70 -14.93 -3.27 -4.11
N THR A 71 -14.31 -4.14 -3.33
CA THR A 71 -13.73 -3.84 -2.02
C THR A 71 -12.34 -3.22 -2.12
N GLY A 72 -11.70 -3.31 -3.30
CA GLY A 72 -10.30 -2.95 -3.50
C GLY A 72 -9.33 -3.77 -2.68
N ALA A 73 -9.68 -5.03 -2.40
CA ALA A 73 -8.75 -5.98 -1.83
C ALA A 73 -7.57 -6.19 -2.80
N ALA A 74 -6.34 -5.97 -2.33
CA ALA A 74 -5.16 -6.11 -3.17
C ALA A 74 -3.98 -6.72 -2.42
N VAL A 75 -3.11 -7.40 -3.17
CA VAL A 75 -1.93 -8.09 -2.65
C VAL A 75 -0.68 -7.52 -3.30
N VAL A 76 0.31 -7.17 -2.48
CA VAL A 76 1.59 -6.65 -2.96
C VAL A 76 2.55 -7.80 -3.23
N ARG A 77 3.21 -7.75 -4.39
CA ARG A 77 4.09 -8.79 -4.92
C ARG A 77 5.40 -8.18 -5.38
N VAL A 78 6.49 -8.91 -5.27
CA VAL A 78 7.76 -8.54 -5.90
C VAL A 78 7.67 -8.83 -7.40
N LYS A 79 8.09 -7.88 -8.24
CA LYS A 79 8.10 -8.02 -9.70
C LYS A 79 9.04 -9.16 -10.11
N ASP A 80 8.65 -9.91 -11.14
CA ASP A 80 9.51 -10.97 -11.66
C ASP A 80 10.79 -10.38 -12.26
N GLY A 81 11.95 -10.93 -11.89
CA GLY A 81 13.26 -10.39 -12.25
C GLY A 81 13.75 -9.21 -11.40
N SER A 82 12.97 -8.74 -10.43
CA SER A 82 13.44 -7.80 -9.41
C SER A 82 14.00 -8.54 -8.20
N SER A 83 15.23 -8.21 -7.80
CA SER A 83 15.84 -8.65 -6.56
C SER A 83 15.67 -7.57 -5.49
N LEU A 84 15.28 -7.96 -4.28
CA LEU A 84 15.30 -7.07 -3.14
C LEU A 84 16.75 -6.92 -2.67
N ASP A 85 17.27 -5.70 -2.69
CA ASP A 85 18.62 -5.43 -2.22
C ASP A 85 18.66 -5.52 -0.70
N CYS A 86 19.46 -6.44 -0.15
CA CYS A 86 19.68 -6.54 1.31
C CYS A 86 20.23 -5.23 1.92
N ALA A 87 20.89 -4.39 1.10
CA ALA A 87 21.33 -3.06 1.51
C ALA A 87 20.16 -2.12 1.86
N VAL A 88 18.97 -2.37 1.28
CA VAL A 88 17.75 -1.59 1.53
C VAL A 88 16.81 -2.43 2.39
N ALA A 89 16.99 -2.32 3.71
CA ALA A 89 16.15 -3.02 4.68
C ALA A 89 14.68 -2.53 4.68
N VAL A 90 14.42 -1.29 4.24
CA VAL A 90 13.09 -0.68 4.27
C VAL A 90 12.85 0.19 3.03
N TYR A 91 11.73 -0.07 2.34
CA TYR A 91 11.26 0.73 1.20
C TYR A 91 10.08 1.60 1.63
N ARG A 92 10.18 2.91 1.41
CA ARG A 92 9.10 3.87 1.68
C ARG A 92 8.43 4.29 0.39
N LEU A 93 7.19 3.86 0.23
CA LEU A 93 6.38 4.03 -0.96
C LEU A 93 5.10 4.77 -0.59
N ARG A 94 4.45 5.37 -1.58
CA ARG A 94 3.10 5.89 -1.54
C ARG A 94 2.22 5.03 -2.42
N LEU A 95 1.15 4.51 -1.83
CA LEU A 95 0.14 3.71 -2.51
C LEU A 95 -1.05 4.59 -2.85
N LYS A 96 -1.45 4.60 -4.12
CA LYS A 96 -2.67 5.28 -4.62
C LYS A 96 -3.55 4.28 -5.34
N ALA A 97 -4.83 4.20 -5.00
CA ALA A 97 -5.82 3.43 -5.73
C ALA A 97 -6.27 4.19 -6.98
N VAL A 98 -6.42 3.51 -8.11
CA VAL A 98 -6.88 4.09 -9.39
C VAL A 98 -8.19 3.44 -9.80
N ARG A 99 -9.22 4.26 -9.97
CA ARG A 99 -10.57 3.78 -10.31
C ARG A 99 -10.59 3.10 -11.68
N CYS A 100 -11.49 2.13 -11.86
CA CYS A 100 -11.66 1.46 -13.16
C CYS A 100 -12.22 2.38 -14.25
N ASP A 101 -13.18 3.24 -13.89
CA ASP A 101 -13.92 4.06 -14.85
C ASP A 101 -13.12 5.30 -15.29
N ASP A 102 -12.24 5.77 -14.41
CA ASP A 102 -11.51 7.02 -14.57
C ASP A 102 -10.13 6.91 -13.94
N ALA A 103 -9.08 7.06 -14.77
CA ALA A 103 -7.69 6.94 -14.32
C ALA A 103 -7.17 8.21 -13.62
N ASP A 104 -7.87 9.33 -13.76
CA ASP A 104 -7.59 10.58 -13.07
C ASP A 104 -8.21 10.58 -11.65
N ALA A 105 -9.29 9.81 -11.44
CA ALA A 105 -9.87 9.52 -10.14
C ALA A 105 -9.00 8.56 -9.31
N LYS A 106 -7.96 9.12 -8.69
CA LYS A 106 -7.03 8.40 -7.80
C LYS A 106 -7.31 8.69 -6.33
N SER A 107 -7.03 7.73 -5.46
CA SER A 107 -7.10 7.94 -4.01
C SER A 107 -6.03 8.90 -3.53
N GLU A 108 -6.22 9.37 -2.31
CA GLU A 108 -5.13 9.95 -1.55
C GLU A 108 -3.99 8.93 -1.41
N GLY A 109 -2.75 9.42 -1.53
CA GLY A 109 -1.56 8.57 -1.46
C GLY A 109 -1.23 8.24 -0.03
N VAL A 110 -1.46 6.99 0.37
CA VAL A 110 -1.14 6.51 1.72
C VAL A 110 0.30 6.04 1.79
N SER A 111 0.97 6.28 2.91
CA SER A 111 2.34 5.80 3.11
C SER A 111 2.32 4.27 3.30
N LEU A 112 3.13 3.57 2.50
CA LEU A 112 3.37 2.14 2.55
C LEU A 112 4.86 1.91 2.80
N GLU A 113 5.18 1.34 3.94
CA GLU A 113 6.56 1.04 4.32
C GLU A 113 6.76 -0.48 4.28
N ILE A 114 7.63 -0.95 3.38
CA ILE A 114 7.91 -2.38 3.19
C ILE A 114 9.27 -2.71 3.80
N ALA A 115 9.27 -3.45 4.90
CA ALA A 115 10.49 -3.95 5.52
C ALA A 115 10.88 -5.32 4.95
N VAL A 116 12.12 -5.44 4.51
CA VAL A 116 12.73 -6.72 4.10
C VAL A 116 13.23 -7.42 5.36
N LYS A 117 12.56 -8.50 5.76
CA LYS A 117 12.98 -9.33 6.90
C LYS A 117 14.01 -10.35 6.43
N ASP A 118 15.23 -10.19 6.92
CA ASP A 118 16.25 -11.24 6.90
C ASP A 118 15.81 -12.38 7.85
N THR A 119 16.44 -13.54 7.76
CA THR A 119 16.02 -14.78 8.42
C THR A 119 16.07 -14.71 9.96
N ASN A 120 16.61 -13.63 10.54
CA ASN A 120 16.76 -13.48 11.99
C ASN A 120 15.58 -12.75 12.67
N ASP A 121 15.10 -13.41 13.72
CA ASP A 121 13.81 -13.34 14.39
C ASP A 121 13.62 -12.13 15.32
N HIS A 122 13.23 -10.97 14.78
CA HIS A 122 12.49 -9.97 15.56
C HIS A 122 11.40 -9.40 14.67
N ALA A 123 10.25 -10.08 14.62
CA ALA A 123 9.05 -9.44 14.14
C ALA A 123 8.82 -8.18 15.00
N PRO A 124 8.68 -6.98 14.43
CA PRO A 124 8.03 -5.92 15.17
C PRO A 124 6.60 -6.42 15.38
N GLU A 125 6.35 -6.91 16.59
CA GLU A 125 5.01 -7.07 17.13
C GLU A 125 4.39 -5.69 16.98
N PHE A 126 3.35 -5.58 16.15
CA PHE A 126 2.55 -4.36 16.07
C PHE A 126 1.79 -4.24 17.39
N ASP A 127 2.52 -3.81 18.43
CA ASP A 127 1.94 -3.44 19.70
C ASP A 127 1.37 -2.03 19.49
N GLN A 128 0.14 -1.97 18.95
CA GLN A 128 -0.82 -0.91 19.25
C GLN A 128 -2.21 -1.20 18.66
N PRO A 129 -3.24 -1.44 19.49
CA PRO A 129 -4.56 -1.86 19.04
C PRO A 129 -5.55 -0.73 18.67
N TRP A 130 -5.15 0.55 18.61
CA TRP A 130 -6.06 1.63 18.22
C TRP A 130 -5.29 2.89 17.85
N TYR A 131 -5.46 3.35 16.61
CA TYR A 131 -5.19 4.74 16.24
C TYR A 131 -6.55 5.38 16.01
N THR A 132 -6.99 6.15 17.00
CA THR A 132 -8.15 7.03 16.88
C THR A 132 -7.69 8.21 16.05
N VAL A 133 -7.93 8.18 14.73
CA VAL A 133 -7.81 9.39 13.92
C VAL A 133 -9.07 10.22 14.20
N GLU A 134 -8.94 11.21 15.07
CA GLU A 134 -9.92 12.28 15.20
C GLU A 134 -9.81 13.15 13.94
N VAL A 135 -10.76 12.98 13.01
CA VAL A 135 -10.88 13.86 11.85
C VAL A 135 -11.64 15.11 12.32
N ASP A 136 -10.92 16.21 12.49
CA ASP A 136 -11.52 17.52 12.76
C ASP A 136 -12.18 18.03 11.46
N GLU A 137 -13.48 17.80 11.32
CA GLU A 137 -14.31 18.50 10.34
C GLU A 137 -14.60 19.92 10.88
N GLY A 138 -13.60 20.80 10.80
CA GLY A 138 -13.69 22.17 11.29
C GLY A 138 -14.58 23.07 10.42
N GLY A 139 -15.85 23.22 10.84
CA GLY A 139 -16.51 24.52 11.11
C GLY A 139 -16.97 25.41 9.95
#